data_AF-A0A1H4UCD4-F1
#
_entry.id   AF-A0A1H4UCD4-F1
#
_cell.length_a   1.000
_cell.length_b   1.000
_cell.length_c   1.000
_cell.angle_alpha   90.00
_cell.angle_beta   90.00
_cell.angle_gamma   90.00
#
_symmetry.space_group_name_H-M   'P 1'
#
loop_
_entity.id
_entity.type
_entity.pdbx_description
1 polymer ?
#
loop_
_entity_poly.entity_id
_entity_poly.type
_entity_poly.pdbx_seq_one_letter_code
_entity_poly.pdbx_strand_id
1 'polypeptide(L)'
;MTTTMNAAHRRLGDQYRALLRDPAWVLAADEEDLRSAVHALAWRNEKGLIAAVCADRRSCEKIRPVARLVKAELTELASRASGAPRTADSRERNRALARRRAAVNTLIEALNAARSDRTAAFHPLVDAVATHRRETSPDEASDADRALWSALASIEHGATRA
;
A
#
# COMPACT_ATOMS: atom_id res chain seq x y z
N MET A 1 -25.82 -29.25 2.83
CA MET A 1 -25.90 -27.97 3.58
C MET A 1 -24.64 -27.10 3.44
N THR A 2 -23.96 -27.11 2.29
CA THR A 2 -22.68 -26.38 2.05
C THR A 2 -22.84 -25.08 1.25
N THR A 3 -24.00 -24.86 0.63
CA THR A 3 -24.27 -23.73 -0.26
C THR A 3 -24.42 -22.39 0.49
N THR A 4 -24.91 -22.41 1.73
CA THR A 4 -25.22 -21.21 2.51
C THR A 4 -23.98 -20.56 3.14
N MET A 5 -23.02 -21.35 3.66
CA MET A 5 -21.75 -20.83 4.19
C MET A 5 -20.91 -20.12 3.12
N ASN A 6 -20.86 -20.68 1.91
CA ASN A 6 -20.10 -20.09 0.80
C ASN A 6 -20.68 -18.74 0.35
N ALA A 7 -22.00 -18.52 0.46
CA ALA A 7 -22.63 -17.25 0.13
C ALA A 7 -22.35 -16.16 1.18
N ALA A 8 -22.38 -16.52 2.47
CA ALA A 8 -22.09 -15.59 3.57
C ALA A 8 -20.62 -15.10 3.54
N HIS A 9 -19.67 -16.00 3.32
CA HIS A 9 -18.24 -15.65 3.23
C HIS A 9 -17.94 -14.76 2.01
N ARG A 10 -18.66 -14.97 0.89
CA ARG A 10 -18.54 -14.07 -0.28
C ARG A 10 -19.05 -12.67 0.03
N ARG A 11 -20.20 -12.55 0.70
CA ARG A 11 -20.79 -11.25 1.10
C ARG A 11 -19.87 -10.46 2.04
N LEU A 12 -19.25 -11.11 3.03
CA LEU A 12 -18.29 -10.46 3.93
C LEU A 12 -17.04 -9.99 3.18
N GLY A 13 -16.50 -10.82 2.27
CA GLY A 13 -15.36 -10.42 1.45
C GLY A 13 -15.67 -9.26 0.50
N ASP A 14 -16.90 -9.18 -0.04
CA ASP A 14 -17.36 -8.04 -0.84
C ASP A 14 -17.47 -6.76 0.00
N GLN A 15 -17.97 -6.86 1.23
CA GLN A 15 -18.06 -5.73 2.17
C GLN A 15 -16.67 -5.17 2.49
N TYR A 16 -15.72 -6.01 2.89
CA TYR A 16 -14.36 -5.55 3.17
C TYR A 16 -13.67 -4.94 1.95
N ARG A 17 -13.90 -5.45 0.74
CA ARG A 17 -13.39 -4.83 -0.49
C ARG A 17 -14.05 -3.47 -0.76
N ALA A 18 -15.33 -3.31 -0.47
CA ALA A 18 -16.01 -2.02 -0.60
C ALA A 18 -15.45 -1.00 0.41
N LEU A 19 -15.19 -1.42 1.64
CA LEU A 19 -14.62 -0.57 2.71
C LEU A 19 -13.21 -0.05 2.37
N LEU A 20 -12.39 -0.84 1.67
CA LEU A 20 -11.08 -0.40 1.19
C LEU A 20 -11.13 0.77 0.17
N ARG A 21 -12.31 1.11 -0.36
CA ARG A 21 -12.48 2.29 -1.22
C ARG A 21 -12.64 3.58 -0.43
N ASP A 22 -13.00 3.49 0.86
CA ASP A 22 -13.23 4.63 1.73
C ASP A 22 -11.95 4.93 2.55
N PRO A 23 -11.22 6.02 2.23
CA PRO A 23 -10.03 6.38 2.99
C PRO A 23 -10.33 6.66 4.47
N ALA A 24 -11.50 7.19 4.81
CA ALA A 24 -11.84 7.47 6.20
C ALA A 24 -11.95 6.16 7.01
N TRP A 25 -12.59 5.15 6.43
CA TRP A 25 -12.64 3.82 7.03
C TRP A 25 -11.23 3.22 7.15
N VAL A 26 -10.42 3.25 6.09
CA VAL A 26 -9.05 2.70 6.13
C VAL A 26 -8.24 3.33 7.26
N LEU A 27 -8.35 4.64 7.45
CA LEU A 27 -7.63 5.36 8.50
C LEU A 27 -8.16 5.11 9.90
N ALA A 28 -9.45 4.79 10.06
CA ALA A 28 -10.05 4.43 11.34
C ALA A 28 -9.91 2.95 11.71
N ALA A 29 -9.82 2.05 10.71
CA ALA A 29 -9.79 0.61 10.90
C ALA A 29 -8.59 0.15 11.73
N ASP A 30 -8.78 -0.87 12.57
CA ASP A 30 -7.67 -1.48 13.28
C ASP A 30 -6.87 -2.44 12.36
N GLU A 31 -5.84 -3.06 12.93
CA GLU A 31 -4.98 -3.98 12.18
C GLU A 31 -5.73 -5.24 11.73
N GLU A 32 -6.67 -5.75 12.53
CA GLU A 32 -7.40 -6.98 12.24
C GLU A 32 -8.38 -6.80 11.07
N ASP A 33 -9.10 -5.68 11.06
CA ASP A 33 -10.00 -5.30 9.97
C ASP A 33 -9.23 -5.08 8.66
N LEU A 34 -8.10 -4.39 8.72
CA LEU A 34 -7.26 -4.19 7.54
C LEU A 34 -6.67 -5.50 7.02
N ARG A 35 -6.24 -6.40 7.92
CA ARG A 35 -5.73 -7.73 7.55
C ARG A 35 -6.81 -8.56 6.86
N SER A 36 -8.04 -8.56 7.40
CA SER A 36 -9.20 -9.21 6.80
C SER A 36 -9.53 -8.63 5.42
N ALA A 37 -9.47 -7.31 5.27
CA ALA A 37 -9.73 -6.66 4.01
C ALA A 37 -8.66 -6.93 2.95
N VAL A 38 -7.39 -6.94 3.32
CA VAL A 38 -6.30 -7.29 2.42
C VAL A 38 -6.39 -8.76 2.00
N HIS A 39 -6.78 -9.68 2.90
CA HIS A 39 -7.10 -11.06 2.51
C HIS A 39 -8.27 -11.15 1.53
N ALA A 40 -9.31 -10.35 1.72
CA ALA A 40 -10.46 -10.29 0.81
C ALA A 40 -10.05 -9.77 -0.58
N LEU A 41 -9.16 -8.77 -0.63
CA LEU A 41 -8.57 -8.27 -1.87
C LEU A 41 -7.66 -9.30 -2.55
N ALA A 42 -6.86 -10.05 -1.78
CA ALA A 42 -6.04 -11.13 -2.29
C ALA A 42 -6.86 -12.27 -2.91
N TRP A 43 -8.10 -12.45 -2.45
CA TRP A 43 -9.03 -13.46 -2.95
C TRP A 43 -9.67 -13.06 -4.28
N ARG A 44 -9.97 -11.76 -4.45
CA ARG A 44 -10.45 -11.18 -5.71
C ARG A 44 -9.75 -9.85 -5.95
N ASN A 45 -8.70 -9.91 -6.76
CA ASN A 45 -7.92 -8.72 -7.09
C ASN A 45 -8.72 -7.80 -8.03
N GLU A 46 -8.98 -6.58 -7.59
CA GLU A 46 -9.67 -5.55 -8.36
C GLU A 46 -8.71 -4.38 -8.61
N LYS A 47 -8.26 -4.21 -9.86
CA LYS A 47 -7.31 -3.13 -10.21
C LYS A 47 -7.81 -1.74 -9.81
N GLY A 48 -9.11 -1.47 -9.97
CA GLY A 48 -9.72 -0.20 -9.57
C GLY A 48 -9.65 0.05 -8.06
N LEU A 49 -9.73 -1.01 -7.24
CA LEU A 49 -9.62 -0.90 -5.79
C LEU A 49 -8.17 -0.61 -5.35
N ILE A 50 -7.20 -1.26 -5.99
CA ILE A 50 -5.77 -0.95 -5.79
C ILE A 50 -5.50 0.52 -6.13
N ALA A 51 -6.01 1.00 -7.27
CA ALA A 51 -5.86 2.40 -7.66
C ALA A 51 -6.50 3.37 -6.64
N ALA A 52 -7.69 3.05 -6.11
CA ALA A 52 -8.35 3.87 -5.09
C ALA A 52 -7.53 3.95 -3.78
N VAL A 53 -7.02 2.81 -3.31
CA VAL A 53 -6.10 2.78 -2.16
C VAL A 53 -4.82 3.57 -2.46
N CYS A 54 -4.29 3.46 -3.67
CA CYS A 54 -3.10 4.17 -4.10
C CYS A 54 -3.27 5.70 -4.23
N ALA A 55 -4.51 6.17 -4.38
CA ALA A 55 -4.81 7.59 -4.53
C ALA A 55 -4.61 8.36 -3.21
N ASP A 56 -4.91 7.74 -2.06
CA ASP A 56 -4.72 8.35 -0.74
C ASP A 56 -3.40 7.90 -0.08
N ARG A 57 -2.57 8.88 0.29
CA ARG A 57 -1.24 8.63 0.83
C ARG A 57 -1.29 7.93 2.19
N ARG A 58 -2.20 8.36 3.06
CA ARG A 58 -2.27 7.83 4.42
C ARG A 58 -2.79 6.39 4.39
N SER A 59 -3.76 6.10 3.53
CA SER A 59 -4.25 4.75 3.24
C SER A 59 -3.14 3.85 2.69
N CYS A 60 -2.36 4.34 1.71
CA CYS A 60 -1.16 3.65 1.22
C CYS A 60 -0.18 3.28 2.34
N GLU A 61 0.16 4.26 3.17
CA GLU A 61 1.11 4.12 4.25
C GLU A 61 0.65 3.09 5.28
N LYS A 62 -0.65 3.10 5.60
CA LYS A 62 -1.27 2.21 6.59
C LYS A 62 -1.47 0.78 6.07
N ILE A 63 -1.89 0.61 4.82
CA ILE A 63 -2.15 -0.73 4.23
C ILE A 63 -0.86 -1.48 3.93
N ARG A 64 0.23 -0.80 3.58
CA ARG A 64 1.50 -1.42 3.21
C ARG A 64 2.09 -2.40 4.25
N PRO A 65 2.25 -2.06 5.55
CA PRO A 65 2.73 -3.02 6.53
C PRO A 65 1.78 -4.23 6.65
N VAL A 66 0.47 -4.01 6.64
CA VAL A 66 -0.55 -5.07 6.68
C VAL A 66 -0.45 -6.01 5.48
N ALA A 67 -0.25 -5.47 4.27
CA ALA A 67 -0.04 -6.27 3.07
C ALA A 67 1.21 -7.16 3.15
N ARG A 68 2.27 -6.71 3.82
CA ARG A 68 3.46 -7.53 4.07
C ARG A 68 3.19 -8.66 5.07
N LEU A 69 2.41 -8.40 6.13
CA LEU A 69 1.97 -9.44 7.07
C LEU A 69 1.15 -10.51 6.36
N VAL A 70 0.14 -10.10 5.58
CA VAL A 70 -0.69 -11.03 4.80
C VAL A 70 0.15 -11.85 3.82
N LYS A 71 1.17 -11.25 3.17
CA LYS A 71 2.11 -11.99 2.31
C LYS A 71 2.88 -13.06 3.09
N ALA A 72 3.35 -12.73 4.29
CA ALA A 72 4.08 -13.66 5.15
C ALA A 72 3.18 -14.85 5.55
N GLU A 73 1.95 -14.57 5.97
CA GLU A 73 0.95 -15.59 6.33
C GLU A 73 0.62 -16.52 5.17
N LEU A 74 0.40 -15.97 3.98
CA LEU A 74 0.14 -16.78 2.78
C LEU A 74 1.35 -17.63 2.39
N THR A 75 2.56 -17.14 2.65
CA THR A 75 3.80 -17.88 2.40
C THR A 75 3.93 -19.02 3.40
N GLU A 76 3.68 -18.78 4.68
CA GLU A 76 3.67 -19.82 5.72
C GLU A 76 2.61 -20.90 5.45
N LEU A 77 1.39 -20.49 5.08
CA LEU A 77 0.32 -21.41 4.68
C LEU A 77 0.71 -22.28 3.48
N ALA A 78 1.42 -21.71 2.50
CA ALA A 78 1.92 -22.45 1.34
C ALA A 78 3.04 -23.44 1.72
N SER A 79 3.95 -23.06 2.62
CA SER A 79 5.00 -23.95 3.13
C SER A 79 4.40 -25.15 3.87
N ARG A 80 3.42 -24.91 4.76
CA ARG A 80 2.70 -25.98 5.47
C ARG A 80 1.94 -26.90 4.50
N ALA A 81 1.32 -26.34 3.46
CA ALA A 81 0.58 -27.11 2.46
C ALA A 81 1.48 -27.95 1.53
N SER A 82 2.76 -27.60 1.40
CA SER A 82 3.72 -28.33 0.56
C SER A 82 4.17 -29.67 1.18
N GLY A 83 4.05 -29.82 2.50
CA GLY A 83 4.31 -31.08 3.21
C GLY A 83 3.12 -32.05 3.24
N ALA A 84 1.96 -31.66 2.69
CA ALA A 84 0.75 -32.48 2.70
C ALA A 84 0.71 -33.48 1.51
N PRO A 85 -0.02 -34.61 1.62
CA PRO A 85 -0.20 -35.57 0.53
C PRO A 85 -0.70 -34.89 -0.76
N ARG A 86 -0.17 -35.33 -1.91
CA ARG A 86 -0.45 -34.74 -3.24
C ARG A 86 -1.79 -35.21 -3.82
N THR A 87 -2.88 -34.90 -3.13
CA THR A 87 -4.24 -35.12 -3.65
C THR A 87 -4.64 -34.04 -4.68
N ALA A 88 -5.73 -34.27 -5.43
CA ALA A 88 -6.30 -33.24 -6.32
C ALA A 88 -6.65 -31.96 -5.55
N ASP A 89 -7.27 -32.09 -4.37
CA ASP A 89 -7.61 -30.99 -3.47
C ASP A 89 -6.37 -30.20 -3.00
N SER A 90 -5.28 -30.92 -2.68
CA SER A 90 -4.01 -30.30 -2.29
C SER A 90 -3.42 -29.45 -3.44
N ARG A 91 -3.49 -29.95 -4.68
CA ARG A 91 -3.05 -29.20 -5.86
C ARG A 91 -3.90 -27.96 -6.11
N GLU A 92 -5.22 -28.06 -5.98
CA GLU A 92 -6.12 -26.91 -6.15
C GLU A 92 -5.89 -25.86 -5.07
N ARG A 93 -5.75 -26.28 -3.80
CA ARG A 93 -5.42 -25.39 -2.68
C ARG A 93 -4.09 -24.68 -2.88
N ASN A 94 -3.05 -25.38 -3.33
CA ASN A 94 -1.75 -24.80 -3.62
C ASN A 94 -1.82 -23.77 -4.76
N ARG A 95 -2.58 -24.05 -5.83
CA ARG A 95 -2.83 -23.07 -6.91
C ARG A 95 -3.58 -21.84 -6.41
N ALA A 96 -4.59 -22.02 -5.56
CA ALA A 96 -5.33 -20.91 -4.96
C ALA A 96 -4.43 -20.03 -4.08
N LEU A 97 -3.59 -20.64 -3.23
CA LEU A 97 -2.60 -19.92 -2.41
C LEU A 97 -1.58 -19.16 -3.27
N ALA A 98 -1.08 -19.77 -4.35
CA ALA A 98 -0.15 -19.12 -5.27
C ALA A 98 -0.78 -17.86 -5.92
N ARG A 99 -2.04 -17.95 -6.38
CA ARG A 99 -2.77 -16.80 -6.94
C ARG A 99 -2.93 -15.67 -5.94
N ARG A 100 -3.29 -15.98 -4.68
CA ARG A 100 -3.41 -14.97 -3.62
C ARG A 100 -2.09 -14.28 -3.33
N ARG A 101 -0.99 -15.04 -3.26
CA ARG A 101 0.36 -14.47 -3.05
C ARG A 101 0.75 -13.53 -4.18
N ALA A 102 0.48 -13.91 -5.44
CA ALA A 102 0.71 -13.05 -6.59
C ALA A 102 -0.12 -11.74 -6.50
N ALA A 103 -1.41 -11.83 -6.12
CA ALA A 103 -2.26 -10.65 -5.94
C ALA A 103 -1.72 -9.70 -4.86
N VAL A 104 -1.26 -10.23 -3.72
CA VAL A 104 -0.67 -9.41 -2.65
C VAL A 104 0.67 -8.81 -3.07
N ASN A 105 1.49 -9.52 -3.85
CA ASN A 105 2.70 -8.94 -4.43
C ASN A 105 2.38 -7.75 -5.34
N THR A 106 1.39 -7.90 -6.23
CA THR A 106 0.94 -6.79 -7.10
C THR A 106 0.46 -5.58 -6.28
N LEU A 107 -0.27 -5.82 -5.19
CA LEU A 107 -0.68 -4.75 -4.27
C LEU A 107 0.55 -4.04 -3.68
N ILE A 108 1.51 -4.78 -3.12
CA ILE A 108 2.72 -4.21 -2.52
C ILE A 108 3.53 -3.41 -3.55
N GLU A 109 3.68 -3.94 -4.76
CA GLU A 109 4.35 -3.26 -5.86
C GLU A 109 3.66 -1.93 -6.21
N ALA A 110 2.33 -1.93 -6.34
CA ALA A 110 1.56 -0.73 -6.60
C ALA A 110 1.68 0.32 -5.47
N LEU A 111 1.65 -0.13 -4.20
CA LEU A 111 1.84 0.74 -3.04
C LEU A 111 3.25 1.34 -2.97
N ASN A 112 4.26 0.60 -3.43
CA ASN A 112 5.63 1.10 -3.51
C ASN A 112 5.78 2.09 -4.67
N ALA A 113 5.22 1.79 -5.84
CA ALA A 113 5.24 2.69 -7.01
C ALA A 113 4.56 4.02 -6.70
N ALA A 114 3.39 4.00 -6.05
CA ALA A 114 2.67 5.22 -5.64
C ALA A 114 3.49 6.12 -4.69
N ARG A 115 4.40 5.55 -3.89
CA ARG A 115 5.35 6.32 -3.07
C ARG A 115 6.47 6.90 -3.92
N SER A 116 7.08 6.10 -4.79
CA SER A 116 8.22 6.50 -5.62
C SER A 116 7.86 7.59 -6.63
N ASP A 117 6.72 7.48 -7.32
CA ASP A 117 6.25 8.46 -8.30
C ASP A 117 6.05 9.85 -7.68
N ARG A 118 5.65 9.89 -6.40
CA ARG A 118 5.44 11.16 -5.69
C ARG A 118 6.73 11.77 -5.17
N THR A 119 7.69 10.96 -4.74
CA THR A 119 9.05 11.44 -4.46
C THR A 119 9.67 12.03 -5.73
N ALA A 120 9.50 11.35 -6.88
CA ALA A 120 9.93 11.83 -8.19
C ALA A 120 9.29 13.18 -8.55
N ALA A 121 7.99 13.37 -8.29
CA ALA A 121 7.31 14.65 -8.52
C ALA A 121 7.78 15.79 -7.57
N PHE A 122 8.32 15.44 -6.40
CA PHE A 122 8.87 16.42 -5.46
C PHE A 122 10.25 16.93 -5.86
N HIS A 123 11.03 16.15 -6.60
CA HIS A 123 12.39 16.52 -7.03
C HIS A 123 12.42 17.81 -7.88
N PRO A 124 11.58 17.98 -8.93
CA PRO A 124 11.54 19.22 -9.69
C PRO A 124 11.19 20.46 -8.87
N LEU A 125 10.32 20.32 -7.86
CA LEU A 125 9.96 21.43 -6.97
C LEU A 125 11.12 21.79 -6.05
N VAL A 126 11.80 20.79 -5.48
CA VAL A 126 13.02 20.96 -4.68
C VAL A 126 14.11 21.64 -5.51
N ASP A 127 14.34 21.19 -6.74
CA ASP A 127 15.34 21.75 -7.64
C ASP A 127 14.99 23.19 -8.06
N ALA A 128 13.71 23.48 -8.30
CA ALA A 128 13.23 24.83 -8.59
C ALA A 128 13.45 25.78 -7.41
N VAL A 129 13.14 25.35 -6.18
CA VAL A 129 13.37 26.17 -4.96
C VAL A 129 14.87 26.35 -4.69
N ALA A 130 15.69 25.32 -4.89
CA ALA A 130 17.14 25.41 -4.77
C ALA A 130 17.75 26.34 -5.82
N THR A 131 17.19 26.37 -7.03
CA THR A 131 17.60 27.26 -8.12
C THR A 131 17.21 28.71 -7.81
N HIS A 132 15.97 28.95 -7.39
CA HIS A 132 15.53 30.26 -6.90
C HIS A 132 16.44 30.78 -5.78
N ARG A 133 16.80 29.95 -4.80
CA ARG A 133 17.75 30.33 -3.73
C ARG A 133 19.12 30.77 -4.25
N ARG A 134 19.60 30.21 -5.36
CA ARG A 134 20.90 30.56 -5.97
C ARG A 134 20.82 31.83 -6.82
N GLU A 135 19.66 32.12 -7.39
CA GLU A 135 19.44 33.23 -8.32
C GLU A 135 18.96 34.50 -7.60
N THR A 136 18.34 34.38 -6.42
CA THR A 136 17.90 35.51 -5.60
C THR A 136 19.04 36.01 -4.71
N SER A 137 19.35 37.31 -4.81
CA SER A 137 20.28 37.95 -3.87
C SER A 137 19.72 37.93 -2.44
N PRO A 138 20.52 37.69 -1.39
CA PRO A 138 20.03 37.67 0.00
C PRO A 138 19.28 38.94 0.42
N ASP A 139 19.65 40.08 -0.15
CA ASP A 139 19.04 41.40 0.13
C ASP A 139 17.69 41.59 -0.57
N GLU A 140 17.39 40.79 -1.60
CA GLU A 140 16.15 40.80 -2.37
C GLU A 140 15.16 39.72 -1.89
N ALA A 141 15.61 38.83 -1.01
CA ALA A 141 14.81 37.73 -0.49
C ALA A 141 13.75 38.23 0.51
N SER A 142 12.48 37.95 0.20
CA SER A 142 11.39 38.18 1.14
C SER A 142 11.47 37.21 2.33
N ASP A 143 10.74 37.51 3.40
CA ASP A 143 10.64 36.59 4.55
C ASP A 143 10.01 35.25 4.16
N ALA A 144 9.12 35.24 3.15
CA ALA A 144 8.54 34.02 2.60
C ALA A 144 9.58 33.15 1.89
N ASP A 145 10.49 33.77 1.12
CA ASP A 145 11.60 33.06 0.45
C ASP A 145 12.54 32.44 1.47
N ARG A 146 12.91 33.20 2.51
CA ARG A 146 13.77 32.71 3.60
C ARG A 146 13.12 31.55 4.36
N ALA A 147 11.83 31.63 4.65
CA ALA A 147 11.09 30.54 5.29
C ALA A 147 11.05 29.28 4.40
N LEU A 148 10.81 29.44 3.11
CA LEU A 148 10.81 28.35 2.13
C LEU A 148 12.19 27.68 2.02
N TRP A 149 13.27 28.47 1.97
CA TRP A 149 14.64 27.95 1.90
C TRP A 149 15.08 27.26 3.20
N SER A 150 14.62 27.76 4.35
CA SER A 150 14.86 27.11 5.65
C SER A 150 14.16 25.75 5.75
N ALA A 151 12.92 25.66 5.26
CA ALA A 151 12.20 24.39 5.17
C ALA A 151 12.92 23.42 4.22
N LEU A 152 13.42 23.90 3.07
CA LEU A 152 14.21 23.10 2.15
C LEU A 152 15.50 22.58 2.82
N ALA A 153 16.25 23.44 3.50
CA ALA A 153 17.47 23.05 4.20
C ALA A 153 17.20 21.99 5.27
N SER A 154 16.07 22.07 5.98
CA SER A 154 15.68 21.08 6.99
C SER A 154 15.40 19.70 6.38
N ILE A 155 14.82 19.67 5.17
CA ILE A 155 14.59 18.44 4.40
C ILE A 155 15.92 17.86 3.90
N GLU A 156 16.80 18.69 3.34
CA GLU A 156 18.14 18.29 2.85
C GLU A 156 18.99 17.68 4.00
N HIS A 157 19.02 18.33 5.16
CA HIS A 157 19.80 17.84 6.31
C HIS A 157 19.14 16.64 7.02
N GLY A 158 17.81 16.55 7.01
CA GLY A 158 17.06 15.40 7.54
C GLY A 158 17.23 14.14 6.69
N ALA A 159 17.29 14.28 5.36
CA ALA A 159 17.57 13.16 4.44
C ALA A 159 19.01 12.64 4.54
N THR A 160 19.94 13.44 5.06
CA THR A 160 21.35 13.05 5.26
C THR A 160 21.58 12.27 6.56
N ARG A 161 20.57 12.19 7.46
CA ARG A 161 20.67 11.53 8.78
C ARG A 161 19.80 10.27 8.92
N ALA A 162 19.11 9.84 7.86
CA ALA A 162 18.31 8.62 7.80
C ALA A 162 18.97 7.60 6.86
#